data_AF-A0A7S0B2A0-F1
#
_entry.id   AF-A0A7S0B2A0-F1
#
_cell.length_a   1.000
_cell.length_b   1.000
_cell.length_c   1.000
_cell.angle_alpha   90.00
_cell.angle_beta   90.00
_cell.angle_gamma   90.00
#
_symmetry.space_group_name_H-M   'P 1'
#
loop_
_entity.id
_entity.type
_entity.pdbx_description
1 polymer ?
#
loop_
_entity_poly.entity_id
_entity_poly.type
_entity_poly.pdbx_seq_one_letter_code
_entity_poly.pdbx_strand_id
1 'polypeptide(L)'
;AVRCMGGIEAYEDYGKACFTGAVADEYLQKQGASGDLLKDPSWTKTHSDVVASAVLDWATDHGANTFCHWFQPMASSGVRHGQTGQVQNKMFAFNADNQIEFDFKGKDLIKGETDGSSYPNGGLRGTHCAGGYLCIDTSSPIFLRGDTMFIPSAFVSYYGAALDEKTPLLRANAALNKQGCRLLKHLGLDVSDGLRANIGLE
;
A
#
# COMPACT_ATOMS: atom_id res chain seq x y z
N ALA A 1 -17.13 29.31 26.96
CA ALA A 1 -15.74 29.27 26.47
C ALA A 1 -15.31 27.81 26.35
N VAL A 2 -15.38 27.24 25.14
CA VAL A 2 -14.88 25.89 24.89
C VAL A 2 -13.36 25.99 24.91
N ARG A 3 -12.73 25.38 25.91
CA ARG A 3 -11.28 25.28 25.97
C ARG A 3 -10.82 24.40 24.81
N CYS A 4 -10.22 25.03 23.80
CA CYS A 4 -9.38 24.34 22.83
C CYS A 4 -8.11 23.91 23.59
N MET A 5 -8.12 22.71 24.17
CA MET A 5 -6.93 22.07 24.77
C MET A 5 -6.51 20.89 23.89
N GLY A 6 -6.10 21.17 22.66
CA GLY A 6 -5.32 20.24 21.85
C GLY A 6 -3.87 20.70 21.87
N GLY A 7 -3.17 20.45 22.97
CA GLY A 7 -1.72 20.67 23.06
C GLY A 7 -0.97 19.70 22.14
N ILE A 8 0.35 19.87 22.05
CA ILE A 8 1.28 19.05 21.25
C ILE A 8 1.09 17.53 21.46
N GLU A 9 0.54 17.11 22.60
CA GLU A 9 0.13 15.72 22.92
C GLU A 9 -0.74 15.06 21.83
N ALA A 10 -1.59 15.83 21.13
CA ALA A 10 -2.43 15.29 20.05
C ALA A 10 -1.64 14.83 18.81
N TYR A 11 -0.37 15.24 18.69
CA TYR A 11 0.51 14.88 17.57
C TYR A 11 1.49 13.77 17.90
N GLU A 12 1.62 13.37 19.17
CA GLU A 12 2.57 12.31 19.56
C GLU A 12 2.25 11.00 18.84
N ASP A 13 0.97 10.70 18.59
CA ASP A 13 0.55 9.48 17.91
C ASP A 13 0.34 9.65 16.40
N TYR A 14 0.46 10.87 15.89
CA TYR A 14 0.24 11.15 14.47
C TYR A 14 1.28 10.41 13.61
N GLY A 15 0.80 9.58 12.69
CA GLY A 15 1.65 8.84 11.76
C GLY A 15 2.32 7.59 12.33
N LYS A 16 2.24 7.30 13.64
CA LYS A 16 2.80 6.06 14.23
C LYS A 16 2.18 4.79 13.66
N ALA A 17 0.92 4.86 13.25
CA ALA A 17 0.21 3.75 12.61
C ALA A 17 0.53 3.58 11.12
N CYS A 18 1.49 4.33 10.56
CA CYS A 18 1.93 4.24 9.18
C CYS A 18 3.42 3.88 9.10
N PHE A 19 3.77 2.85 8.33
CA PHE A 19 5.15 2.44 8.10
C PHE A 19 5.82 3.36 7.07
N THR A 20 6.28 4.52 7.53
CA THR A 20 6.98 5.52 6.71
C THR A 20 7.87 6.41 7.56
N GLY A 21 8.81 7.11 6.91
CA GLY A 21 9.70 8.07 7.57
C GLY A 21 10.45 7.46 8.75
N ALA A 22 10.44 8.16 9.89
CA ALA A 22 11.15 7.73 11.10
C ALA A 22 10.66 6.38 11.64
N VAL A 23 9.36 6.07 11.50
CA VAL A 23 8.80 4.77 11.92
C VAL A 23 9.43 3.65 11.10
N ALA A 24 9.44 3.76 9.78
CA ALA A 24 10.03 2.72 8.93
C ALA A 24 11.55 2.61 9.13
N ASP A 25 12.25 3.73 9.30
CA ASP A 25 13.71 3.76 9.44
C ASP A 25 14.17 3.01 10.69
N GLU A 26 13.47 3.13 11.82
CA GLU A 26 13.80 2.41 13.05
C GLU A 26 13.82 0.88 12.85
N TYR A 27 12.82 0.34 12.15
CA TYR A 27 12.69 -1.10 11.92
C TYR A 27 13.57 -1.59 10.77
N LEU A 28 13.74 -0.79 9.73
CA LEU A 28 14.65 -1.14 8.63
C LEU A 28 16.11 -1.19 9.09
N GLN A 29 16.52 -0.31 10.01
CA GLN A 29 17.88 -0.33 10.57
C GLN A 29 18.17 -1.62 11.34
N LYS A 30 17.18 -2.17 12.06
CA LYS A 30 17.28 -3.49 12.72
C LYS A 30 17.56 -4.62 11.71
N GLN A 31 17.11 -4.44 10.47
CA GLN A 31 17.31 -5.36 9.34
C GLN A 31 18.50 -4.98 8.44
N GLY A 32 19.32 -4.00 8.84
CA GLY A 32 20.50 -3.55 8.08
C GLY A 32 20.20 -2.68 6.85
N ALA A 33 19.01 -2.09 6.78
CA ALA A 33 18.57 -1.17 5.73
C ALA A 33 18.25 0.23 6.28
N SER A 34 18.13 1.22 5.40
CA SER A 34 17.67 2.57 5.76
C SER A 34 16.29 2.83 5.18
N GLY A 35 15.52 3.74 5.79
CA GLY A 35 14.25 4.25 5.28
C GLY A 35 14.33 4.81 3.85
N ASP A 36 15.51 5.23 3.41
CA ASP A 36 15.75 5.64 2.01
C ASP A 36 15.48 4.51 0.99
N LEU A 37 15.57 3.25 1.41
CA LEU A 37 15.24 2.08 0.59
C LEU A 37 13.80 2.17 0.04
N LEU A 38 12.86 2.71 0.82
CA LEU A 38 11.46 2.78 0.43
C LEU A 38 11.18 3.87 -0.62
N LYS A 39 12.11 4.81 -0.84
CA LYS A 39 11.96 5.88 -1.85
C LYS A 39 12.04 5.34 -3.28
N ASP A 40 12.78 4.25 -3.50
CA ASP A 40 12.88 3.61 -4.80
C ASP A 40 12.02 2.33 -4.85
N PRO A 41 10.97 2.25 -5.68
CA PRO A 41 10.12 1.06 -5.81
C PRO A 41 10.88 -0.22 -6.23
N SER A 42 12.14 -0.13 -6.69
CA SER A 42 12.97 -1.28 -7.04
C SER A 42 13.25 -2.24 -5.86
N TRP A 43 13.06 -1.80 -4.62
CA TRP A 43 13.17 -2.65 -3.43
C TRP A 43 12.25 -3.88 -3.51
N THR A 44 11.10 -3.76 -4.17
CA THR A 44 10.12 -4.86 -4.37
C THR A 44 10.69 -6.06 -5.12
N LYS A 45 11.83 -5.89 -5.82
CA LYS A 45 12.52 -6.95 -6.57
C LYS A 45 13.84 -7.37 -5.93
N THR A 46 14.42 -6.52 -5.09
CA THR A 46 15.82 -6.65 -4.63
C THR A 46 15.92 -6.89 -3.13
N HIS A 47 15.02 -6.30 -2.33
CA HIS A 47 15.08 -6.28 -0.86
C HIS A 47 13.71 -6.58 -0.24
N SER A 48 12.85 -7.34 -0.93
CA SER A 48 11.48 -7.60 -0.48
C SER A 48 11.41 -8.33 0.86
N ASP A 49 12.32 -9.27 1.11
CA ASP A 49 12.36 -10.01 2.37
C ASP A 49 12.84 -9.14 3.54
N VAL A 50 13.82 -8.25 3.30
CA VAL A 50 14.31 -7.29 4.30
C VAL A 50 13.18 -6.36 4.74
N VAL A 51 12.41 -5.82 3.78
CA VAL A 51 11.27 -4.95 4.08
C VAL A 51 10.15 -5.75 4.77
N ALA A 52 9.87 -6.99 4.34
CA ALA A 52 8.86 -7.82 4.98
C ALA A 52 9.19 -8.13 6.44
N SER A 53 10.44 -8.45 6.76
CA SER A 53 10.88 -8.65 8.15
C SER A 53 10.73 -7.38 8.98
N ALA A 54 11.16 -6.23 8.47
CA ALA A 54 11.01 -4.95 9.18
C ALA A 54 9.54 -4.58 9.43
N VAL A 55 8.69 -4.81 8.43
CA VAL A 55 7.25 -4.55 8.52
C VAL A 55 6.56 -5.53 9.48
N LEU A 56 6.98 -6.79 9.52
CA LEU A 56 6.48 -7.80 10.45
C LEU A 56 6.84 -7.43 11.90
N ASP A 57 8.09 -7.07 12.17
CA ASP A 57 8.55 -6.63 13.49
C ASP A 57 7.71 -5.43 13.97
N TRP A 58 7.55 -4.42 13.11
CA TRP A 58 6.71 -3.26 13.40
C TRP A 58 5.25 -3.65 13.66
N ALA A 59 4.65 -4.48 12.82
CA ALA A 59 3.25 -4.85 12.96
C ALA A 59 3.01 -5.63 14.27
N THR A 60 3.91 -6.56 14.60
CA THR A 60 3.80 -7.40 15.80
C THR A 60 4.06 -6.64 17.10
N ASP A 61 5.01 -5.69 17.11
CA ASP A 61 5.23 -4.76 18.23
C ASP A 61 3.97 -3.95 18.56
N HIS A 62 3.13 -3.69 17.56
CA HIS A 62 1.86 -2.98 17.69
C HIS A 62 0.65 -3.91 17.86
N GLY A 63 0.89 -5.21 18.11
CA GLY A 63 -0.15 -6.20 18.41
C GLY A 63 -0.92 -6.72 17.19
N ALA A 64 -0.47 -6.44 15.97
CA ALA A 64 -1.08 -6.98 14.76
C ALA A 64 -0.64 -8.42 14.52
N ASN A 65 -1.60 -9.26 14.13
CA ASN A 65 -1.38 -10.67 13.81
C ASN A 65 -2.00 -11.08 12.46
N THR A 66 -2.67 -10.14 11.81
CA THR A 66 -3.39 -10.31 10.55
C THR A 66 -2.87 -9.31 9.54
N PHE A 67 -2.77 -9.68 8.27
CA PHE A 67 -2.48 -8.76 7.18
C PHE A 67 -3.51 -8.88 6.07
N CYS A 68 -3.68 -7.82 5.29
CA CYS A 68 -4.46 -7.86 4.06
C CYS A 68 -3.84 -6.95 2.99
N HIS A 69 -4.00 -7.36 1.74
CA HIS A 69 -3.85 -6.42 0.62
C HIS A 69 -5.13 -5.61 0.52
N TRP A 70 -4.99 -4.30 0.69
CA TRP A 70 -6.10 -3.35 0.69
C TRP A 70 -6.14 -2.59 -0.62
N PHE A 71 -7.29 -2.64 -1.30
CA PHE A 71 -7.45 -2.06 -2.64
C PHE A 71 -8.86 -1.51 -2.85
N GLN A 72 -9.02 -0.66 -3.87
CA GLN A 72 -10.29 -0.07 -4.27
C GLN A 72 -10.68 -0.60 -5.66
N PRO A 73 -11.62 -1.55 -5.77
CA PRO A 73 -12.02 -2.12 -7.06
C PRO A 73 -12.73 -1.08 -7.94
N MET A 74 -12.88 -1.38 -9.24
CA MET A 74 -13.64 -0.54 -10.17
C MET A 74 -15.04 -0.22 -9.64
N ALA A 75 -15.49 0.99 -9.93
CA ALA A 75 -16.78 1.54 -9.53
C ALA A 75 -16.95 1.78 -8.02
N SER A 76 -15.89 1.57 -7.21
CA SER A 76 -15.84 1.95 -5.79
C SER A 76 -16.06 3.45 -5.55
N SER A 77 -15.76 4.30 -6.53
CA SER A 77 -16.02 5.74 -6.44
C SER A 77 -17.44 6.15 -6.86
N GLY A 78 -18.19 5.30 -7.58
CA GLY A 78 -19.37 5.74 -8.35
C GLY A 78 -20.72 5.17 -7.92
N VAL A 79 -20.77 3.91 -7.45
CA VAL A 79 -22.05 3.22 -7.15
C VAL A 79 -22.23 2.88 -5.68
N ARG A 80 -21.14 2.85 -4.89
CA ARG A 80 -21.16 2.69 -3.43
C ARG A 80 -19.94 3.39 -2.84
N HIS A 81 -20.12 4.55 -2.20
CA HIS A 81 -19.03 5.30 -1.57
C HIS A 81 -18.20 4.42 -0.63
N GLY A 82 -16.88 4.38 -0.84
CA GLY A 82 -15.92 3.91 0.16
C GLY A 82 -15.77 2.39 0.28
N GLN A 83 -16.09 1.61 -0.75
CA GLN A 83 -15.85 0.16 -0.70
C GLN A 83 -14.40 -0.19 -1.05
N THR A 84 -13.79 -0.97 -0.16
CA THR A 84 -12.43 -1.48 -0.29
C THR A 84 -12.47 -3.00 -0.25
N GLY A 85 -11.69 -3.64 -1.11
CA GLY A 85 -11.46 -5.08 -1.03
C GLY A 85 -10.36 -5.39 -0.02
N GLN A 86 -10.57 -6.43 0.77
CA GLN A 86 -9.58 -6.97 1.69
C GLN A 86 -9.86 -8.44 1.96
N VAL A 87 -8.80 -9.25 1.99
CA VAL A 87 -8.83 -10.63 2.50
C VAL A 87 -7.85 -10.68 3.67
N GLN A 88 -8.36 -11.05 4.84
CA GLN A 88 -7.57 -11.12 6.08
C GLN A 88 -6.85 -12.46 6.15
N ASN A 89 -5.52 -12.41 6.14
CA ASN A 89 -4.63 -13.56 6.27
C ASN A 89 -3.86 -13.47 7.59
N LYS A 90 -3.62 -14.60 8.25
CA LYS A 90 -2.77 -14.61 9.45
C LYS A 90 -1.30 -14.50 9.06
N MET A 91 -0.54 -13.72 9.84
CA MET A 91 0.91 -13.59 9.68
C MET A 91 1.69 -14.74 10.34
N PHE A 92 1.00 -15.74 10.90
CA PHE A 92 1.59 -16.83 11.65
C PHE A 92 0.97 -18.17 11.28
N ALA A 93 1.75 -19.22 11.52
CA ALA A 93 1.33 -20.61 11.46
C ALA A 93 1.60 -21.30 12.81
N PHE A 94 1.07 -22.51 12.97
CA PHE A 94 1.40 -23.37 14.10
C PHE A 94 2.51 -24.33 13.69
N ASN A 95 3.58 -24.39 14.48
CA ASN A 95 4.66 -25.36 14.27
C ASN A 95 4.25 -26.76 14.75
N ALA A 96 5.15 -27.74 14.63
CA ALA A 96 4.89 -29.14 15.01
C ALA A 96 4.53 -29.31 16.51
N ASP A 97 4.96 -28.37 17.35
CA ASP A 97 4.69 -28.34 18.79
C ASP A 97 3.42 -27.52 19.14
N ASN A 98 2.62 -27.12 18.14
CA ASN A 98 1.46 -26.24 18.25
C ASN A 98 1.76 -24.85 18.83
N GLN A 99 3.00 -24.37 18.69
CA GLN A 99 3.38 -23.01 19.04
C GLN A 99 3.23 -22.08 17.83
N ILE A 100 2.95 -20.80 18.11
CA ILE A 100 2.82 -19.77 17.09
C ILE A 100 4.21 -19.42 16.54
N GLU A 101 4.36 -19.50 15.23
CA GLU A 101 5.54 -19.06 14.49
C GLU A 101 5.10 -18.05 13.43
N PHE A 102 5.63 -16.83 13.49
CA PHE A 102 5.32 -15.82 12.48
C PHE A 102 6.04 -16.16 11.16
N ASP A 103 5.27 -16.24 10.07
CA ASP A 103 5.74 -16.51 8.72
C ASP A 103 5.15 -15.47 7.77
N PHE A 104 5.87 -14.36 7.60
CA PHE A 104 5.54 -13.31 6.65
C PHE A 104 6.80 -12.94 5.85
N LYS A 105 6.77 -13.19 4.54
CA LYS A 105 7.94 -13.04 3.66
C LYS A 105 7.69 -12.00 2.59
N GLY A 106 8.75 -11.64 1.87
CA GLY A 106 8.69 -10.67 0.77
C GLY A 106 7.65 -11.05 -0.28
N LYS A 107 7.48 -12.35 -0.57
CA LYS A 107 6.45 -12.84 -1.51
C LYS A 107 5.02 -12.49 -1.08
N ASP A 108 4.75 -12.51 0.22
CA ASP A 108 3.42 -12.26 0.82
C ASP A 108 3.18 -10.75 0.94
N LEU A 109 4.25 -9.97 1.09
CA LEU A 109 4.20 -8.51 1.08
C LEU A 109 3.93 -7.93 -0.32
N ILE A 110 4.63 -8.43 -1.34
CA ILE A 110 4.62 -7.81 -2.68
C ILE A 110 3.39 -8.20 -3.50
N LYS A 111 2.81 -9.37 -3.25
CA LYS A 111 1.77 -9.97 -4.08
C LYS A 111 0.71 -10.66 -3.24
N GLY A 112 -0.53 -10.45 -3.63
CA GLY A 112 -1.68 -11.17 -3.10
C GLY A 112 -2.55 -11.74 -4.20
N GLU A 113 -3.41 -12.68 -3.83
CA GLU A 113 -4.47 -13.19 -4.67
C GLU A 113 -5.81 -12.97 -3.96
N THR A 114 -6.83 -12.62 -4.75
CA THR A 114 -8.22 -12.54 -4.28
C THR A 114 -9.12 -13.14 -5.34
N ASP A 115 -10.27 -13.66 -4.92
CA ASP A 115 -11.31 -14.02 -5.87
C ASP A 115 -11.77 -12.76 -6.61
N GLY A 116 -11.49 -12.71 -7.91
CA GLY A 116 -11.85 -11.61 -8.79
C GLY A 116 -13.23 -11.76 -9.42
N SER A 117 -13.89 -12.92 -9.26
CA SER A 117 -15.15 -13.25 -9.94
C SER A 117 -16.30 -12.34 -9.51
N SER A 118 -16.27 -11.90 -8.25
CA SER A 118 -17.31 -11.06 -7.64
C SER A 118 -17.17 -9.57 -7.96
N TYR A 119 -16.02 -9.15 -8.51
CA TYR A 119 -15.78 -7.73 -8.81
C TYR A 119 -16.23 -7.36 -10.23
N PRO A 120 -16.78 -6.14 -10.43
CA PRO A 120 -17.08 -5.64 -11.75
C PRO A 120 -15.86 -5.74 -12.66
N ASN A 121 -16.04 -6.27 -13.87
CA ASN A 121 -14.96 -6.47 -14.84
C ASN A 121 -15.27 -5.87 -16.22
N GLY A 122 -16.39 -5.15 -16.37
CA GLY A 122 -16.78 -4.50 -17.62
C GLY A 122 -17.02 -5.45 -18.80
N GLY A 123 -17.25 -6.75 -18.56
CA GLY A 123 -17.41 -7.77 -19.60
C GLY A 123 -16.09 -8.27 -20.19
N LEU A 124 -14.96 -7.91 -19.60
CA LEU A 124 -13.62 -8.22 -20.12
C LEU A 124 -13.17 -9.68 -19.86
N ARG A 125 -14.04 -10.55 -19.31
CA ARG A 125 -13.65 -11.91 -18.86
C ARG A 125 -14.74 -12.99 -18.96
N GLY A 126 -14.29 -14.22 -19.20
CA GLY A 126 -15.04 -15.45 -18.87
C GLY A 126 -14.67 -16.00 -17.48
N THR A 127 -15.53 -16.84 -16.90
CA THR A 127 -15.43 -17.34 -15.50
C THR A 127 -14.15 -18.11 -15.18
N HIS A 128 -13.51 -18.74 -16.18
CA HIS A 128 -12.27 -19.52 -15.99
C HIS A 128 -11.01 -18.65 -15.78
N CYS A 129 -11.07 -17.34 -16.06
CA CYS A 129 -9.98 -16.37 -15.81
C CYS A 129 -10.35 -15.35 -14.73
N ALA A 130 -11.19 -15.75 -13.77
CA ALA A 130 -11.72 -14.84 -12.74
C ALA A 130 -10.73 -14.55 -11.60
N GLY A 131 -9.55 -15.17 -11.57
CA GLY A 131 -8.50 -14.86 -10.60
C GLY A 131 -8.13 -13.37 -10.60
N GLY A 132 -7.98 -12.81 -9.41
CA GLY A 132 -7.64 -11.42 -9.18
C GLY A 132 -6.29 -11.31 -8.51
N TYR A 133 -5.39 -10.51 -9.09
CA TYR A 133 -4.01 -10.38 -8.60
C TYR A 133 -3.80 -9.01 -7.99
N LEU A 134 -3.17 -8.99 -6.82
CA LEU A 134 -2.85 -7.78 -6.08
C LEU A 134 -1.34 -7.60 -6.09
N CYS A 135 -0.90 -6.37 -6.36
CA CYS A 135 0.50 -5.98 -6.23
C CYS A 135 0.61 -4.74 -5.35
N ILE A 136 1.63 -4.72 -4.48
CA ILE A 136 1.85 -3.60 -3.57
C ILE A 136 2.01 -2.27 -4.33
N ASP A 137 1.34 -1.23 -3.82
CA ASP A 137 1.57 0.16 -4.22
C ASP A 137 2.57 0.80 -3.26
N THR A 138 3.81 0.95 -3.71
CA THR A 138 4.88 1.56 -2.89
C THR A 138 4.72 3.07 -2.72
N SER A 139 3.79 3.73 -3.42
CA SER A 139 3.54 5.16 -3.27
C SER A 139 2.72 5.50 -2.03
N SER A 140 2.03 4.51 -1.45
CA SER A 140 1.20 4.67 -0.24
C SER A 140 1.81 3.85 0.89
N PRO A 141 1.91 4.39 2.12
CA PRO A 141 2.49 3.65 3.23
C PRO A 141 1.58 2.50 3.68
N ILE A 142 2.20 1.39 4.10
CA ILE A 142 1.52 0.33 4.84
C ILE A 142 1.03 0.91 6.16
N PHE A 143 -0.18 0.56 6.60
CA PHE A 143 -0.74 1.11 7.82
C PHE A 143 -1.39 0.03 8.70
N LEU A 144 -1.49 0.32 9.99
CA LEU A 144 -2.17 -0.53 10.97
C LEU A 144 -3.55 0.01 11.29
N ARG A 145 -4.50 -0.89 11.47
CA ARG A 145 -5.80 -0.57 12.07
C ARG A 145 -6.26 -1.76 12.90
N GLY A 146 -6.32 -1.58 14.22
CA GLY A 146 -6.62 -2.67 15.14
C GLY A 146 -5.51 -3.72 15.12
N ASP A 147 -5.89 -4.98 14.94
CA ASP A 147 -4.98 -6.13 14.90
C ASP A 147 -4.51 -6.49 13.47
N THR A 148 -4.81 -5.62 12.49
CA THR A 148 -4.62 -5.89 11.07
C THR A 148 -3.70 -4.86 10.42
N MET A 149 -2.74 -5.37 9.66
CA MET A 149 -1.87 -4.63 8.76
C MET A 149 -2.46 -4.54 7.35
N PHE A 150 -2.54 -3.33 6.82
CA PHE A 150 -3.12 -3.02 5.53
C PHE A 150 -2.01 -2.65 4.56
N ILE A 151 -1.85 -3.44 3.50
CA ILE A 151 -0.87 -3.24 2.44
C ILE A 151 -1.60 -2.60 1.25
N PRO A 152 -1.42 -1.29 0.98
CA PRO A 152 -2.02 -0.65 -0.19
C PRO A 152 -1.60 -1.38 -1.46
N SER A 153 -2.58 -1.76 -2.28
CA SER A 153 -2.35 -2.62 -3.43
C SER A 153 -3.14 -2.17 -4.65
N ALA A 154 -2.57 -2.40 -5.82
CA ALA A 154 -3.25 -2.31 -7.10
C ALA A 154 -3.87 -3.67 -7.47
N PHE A 155 -5.05 -3.65 -8.08
CA PHE A 155 -5.83 -4.83 -8.43
C PHE A 155 -5.91 -5.02 -9.95
N VAL A 156 -5.39 -6.15 -10.42
CA VAL A 156 -5.29 -6.45 -11.84
C VAL A 156 -5.85 -7.83 -12.19
N SER A 157 -6.24 -7.96 -13.45
CA SER A 157 -6.69 -9.22 -14.03
C SER A 157 -5.55 -10.17 -14.35
N TYR A 158 -5.92 -11.43 -14.61
CA TYR A 158 -5.02 -12.42 -15.19
C TYR A 158 -4.24 -11.92 -16.41
N TYR A 159 -4.89 -11.13 -17.28
CA TYR A 159 -4.26 -10.54 -18.47
C TYR A 159 -3.63 -9.16 -18.23
N GLY A 160 -3.55 -8.70 -16.97
CA GLY A 160 -2.95 -7.41 -16.61
C GLY A 160 -3.83 -6.17 -16.85
N ALA A 161 -5.09 -6.33 -17.25
CA ALA A 161 -6.07 -5.24 -17.25
C ALA A 161 -6.32 -4.76 -15.81
N ALA A 162 -6.41 -3.44 -15.62
CA ALA A 162 -6.72 -2.83 -14.33
C ALA A 162 -8.18 -3.11 -13.94
N LEU A 163 -8.40 -3.42 -12.67
CA LEU A 163 -9.70 -3.66 -12.06
C LEU A 163 -9.93 -2.80 -10.82
N ASP A 164 -9.09 -1.80 -10.62
CA ASP A 164 -9.16 -0.84 -9.54
C ASP A 164 -9.31 0.58 -10.07
N GLU A 165 -9.55 1.50 -9.15
CA GLU A 165 -9.43 2.94 -9.39
C GLU A 165 -7.98 3.44 -9.26
N LYS A 166 -7.13 2.69 -8.52
CA LYS A 166 -5.77 3.11 -8.21
C LYS A 166 -4.85 3.06 -9.43
N THR A 167 -4.89 1.99 -10.22
CA THR A 167 -4.00 1.85 -11.39
C THR A 167 -4.25 2.93 -12.44
N PRO A 168 -5.51 3.25 -12.83
CA PRO A 168 -5.79 4.39 -13.70
C PRO A 168 -5.31 5.73 -13.14
N LEU A 169 -5.47 5.98 -11.84
CA LEU A 169 -5.01 7.20 -11.18
C LEU A 169 -3.47 7.34 -11.24
N LEU A 170 -2.73 6.28 -10.93
CA LEU A 170 -1.26 6.28 -11.02
C LEU A 170 -0.79 6.56 -12.45
N ARG A 171 -1.44 5.97 -13.46
CA ARG A 171 -1.16 6.22 -14.88
C ARG A 171 -1.45 7.67 -15.28
N ALA A 172 -2.57 8.23 -14.80
CA ALA A 172 -2.92 9.63 -15.05
C ALA A 172 -1.89 10.58 -14.43
N ASN A 173 -1.48 10.35 -13.18
CA ASN A 173 -0.45 11.14 -12.50
C ASN A 173 0.89 11.07 -13.23
N ALA A 174 1.30 9.89 -13.70
CA ALA A 174 2.52 9.74 -14.50
C ALA A 174 2.45 10.52 -15.82
N ALA A 175 1.30 10.50 -16.50
CA ALA A 175 1.08 11.25 -17.73
C ALA A 175 1.12 12.77 -17.49
N LEU A 176 0.43 13.24 -16.44
CA LEU A 176 0.46 14.64 -16.02
C LEU A 176 1.87 15.10 -15.67
N ASN A 177 2.62 14.30 -14.90
CA ASN A 177 4.00 14.61 -14.57
C ASN A 177 4.86 14.78 -15.83
N LYS A 178 4.80 13.81 -16.74
CA LYS A 178 5.57 13.83 -17.99
C LYS A 178 5.26 15.05 -18.86
N GLN A 179 3.97 15.32 -19.09
CA GLN A 179 3.56 16.41 -19.99
C GLN A 179 3.68 17.78 -19.33
N GLY A 180 3.40 17.88 -18.03
CA GLY A 180 3.57 19.10 -17.24
C GLY A 180 5.03 19.52 -17.17
N CYS A 181 5.94 18.58 -16.86
CA CYS A 181 7.38 18.87 -16.88
C CYS A 181 7.86 19.34 -18.26
N ARG A 182 7.33 18.77 -19.35
CA ARG A 182 7.65 19.24 -20.72
C ARG A 182 7.25 20.69 -20.93
N LEU A 183 6.03 21.06 -20.53
CA LEU A 183 5.53 22.44 -20.64
C LEU A 183 6.36 23.40 -19.79
N LEU A 184 6.58 23.08 -18.51
CA LEU A 184 7.31 23.93 -17.57
C LEU A 184 8.76 24.19 -18.03
N LYS A 185 9.42 23.20 -18.62
CA LYS A 185 10.74 23.39 -19.26
C LYS A 185 10.71 24.44 -20.37
N HIS A 186 9.67 24.45 -21.20
CA HIS A 186 9.52 25.48 -22.24
C HIS A 186 9.25 26.88 -21.67
N LEU A 187 8.75 26.97 -20.44
CA LEU A 187 8.55 28.22 -19.71
C LEU A 187 9.82 28.67 -18.94
N GLY A 188 10.92 27.93 -19.04
CA GLY A 188 12.18 28.24 -18.36
C GLY A 188 12.19 27.90 -16.87
N LEU A 189 11.29 27.03 -16.40
CA LEU A 189 11.22 26.59 -15.01
C LEU A 189 12.05 25.32 -14.78
N ASP A 190 12.69 25.25 -13.61
CA ASP A 190 13.35 24.03 -13.15
C ASP A 190 12.31 22.99 -12.70
N VAL A 191 12.53 21.75 -13.11
CA VAL A 191 11.64 20.61 -12.86
C VAL A 191 12.42 19.34 -12.49
N SER A 192 13.61 19.49 -11.90
CA SER A 192 14.44 18.37 -11.41
C SER A 192 13.66 17.38 -10.55
N ASP A 193 12.72 17.87 -9.72
CA ASP A 193 11.94 17.06 -8.78
C ASP A 193 10.61 16.53 -9.33
N GLY A 194 10.30 16.85 -10.60
CA GLY A 194 9.05 16.52 -11.26
C GLY A 194 7.85 17.36 -10.81
N LEU A 195 6.70 17.10 -11.43
CA LEU A 195 5.43 17.73 -11.14
C LEU A 195 4.55 16.79 -10.30
N ARG A 196 3.97 17.31 -9.22
CA ARG A 196 3.06 16.59 -8.32
C ARG A 196 1.67 17.19 -8.36
N ALA A 197 0.66 16.33 -8.38
CA ALA A 197 -0.74 16.72 -8.23
C ALA A 197 -1.11 16.64 -6.74
N ASN A 198 -1.45 17.78 -6.15
CA ASN A 198 -1.95 17.86 -4.78
C ASN A 198 -3.48 17.89 -4.82
N ILE A 199 -4.12 17.10 -3.96
CA ILE A 199 -5.58 17.06 -3.81
C ILE A 199 -5.93 17.34 -2.34
N GLY A 200 -6.82 18.31 -2.13
CA GLY A 200 -7.50 18.53 -0.85
C GLY A 200 -8.95 18.13 -1.02
N LEU A 201 -9.37 17.10 -0.30
CA LEU A 201 -10.76 16.64 -0.29
C LEU A 201 -11.52 17.38 0.82
N GLU A 202 -12.75 17.79 0.52
CA GLU A 202 -13.73 18.37 1.46
C GLU A 202 -14.90 17.40 1.68
#